data_AF-A0A553EKC0-F1
#
_entry.id   AF-A0A553EKC0-F1
#
_cell.length_a   1.000
_cell.length_b   1.000
_cell.length_c   1.000
_cell.angle_alpha   90.00
_cell.angle_beta   90.00
_cell.angle_gamma   90.00
#
_symmetry.space_group_name_H-M   'P 1'
#
loop_
_entity.id
_entity.type
_entity.pdbx_description
1 polymer ?
#
loop_
_entity_poly.entity_id
_entity_poly.type
_entity_poly.pdbx_seq_one_letter_code
_entity_poly.pdbx_strand_id
1 'polypeptide(L)'
;MKQKDILQLESSDMRQAYLFEENGRWYAYEHSANQIEKIMKGFADFKHKVHDVCGRFKVEINLDILDKISIVSCEDSILILDCSDNI
;
A
#
# COMPACT_ATOMS: atom_id res chain seq x y z
N MET A 1 13.44 2.32 -7.52
CA MET A 1 13.00 3.26 -6.45
C MET A 1 13.28 2.62 -5.09
N LYS A 2 13.74 3.37 -4.08
CA LYS A 2 14.09 2.82 -2.75
C LYS A 2 12.92 2.96 -1.79
N GLN A 3 12.88 2.15 -0.74
CA GLN A 3 11.87 2.21 0.33
C GLN A 3 11.61 3.62 0.90
N LYS A 4 12.66 4.44 0.99
CA LYS A 4 12.56 5.84 1.44
C LYS A 4 11.73 6.70 0.51
N ASP A 5 11.76 6.42 -0.80
CA ASP A 5 10.97 7.16 -1.78
C ASP A 5 9.48 6.87 -1.59
N ILE A 6 9.10 5.63 -1.29
CA ILE A 6 7.70 5.23 -1.02
C ILE A 6 7.12 6.00 0.17
N LEU A 7 7.90 6.13 1.23
CA LEU A 7 7.50 6.88 2.43
C LEU A 7 7.35 8.38 2.14
N GLN A 8 8.16 8.93 1.24
CA GLN A 8 8.00 10.31 0.80
C GLN A 8 6.78 10.46 -0.11
N LEU A 9 6.52 9.50 -0.99
CA LEU A 9 5.35 9.46 -1.85
C LEU A 9 4.05 9.40 -1.04
N GLU A 10 3.95 8.50 -0.07
CA GLU A 10 2.81 8.45 0.88
C GLU A 10 2.61 9.75 1.65
N SER A 11 3.70 10.46 1.94
CA SER A 11 3.64 11.75 2.63
C SER A 11 3.27 12.90 1.69
N SER A 12 3.48 12.75 0.38
CA SER A 12 3.18 13.77 -0.64
C SER A 12 1.73 13.65 -1.11
N ASP A 13 1.28 12.44 -1.39
CA ASP A 13 -0.02 12.15 -2.01
C ASP A 13 -0.85 11.20 -1.15
N MET A 14 -1.68 11.79 -0.28
CA MET A 14 -2.58 11.06 0.63
C MET A 14 -3.82 10.44 -0.05
N ARG A 15 -3.90 10.51 -1.38
CA ARG A 15 -5.00 9.95 -2.18
C ARG A 15 -4.60 8.68 -2.90
N GLN A 16 -3.32 8.34 -2.89
CA GLN A 16 -2.80 7.14 -3.52
C GLN A 16 -2.21 6.24 -2.45
N ALA A 17 -2.37 4.94 -2.67
CA ALA A 17 -1.71 3.93 -1.88
C ALA A 17 -0.53 3.35 -2.65
N TYR A 18 0.60 3.27 -1.99
CA TYR A 18 1.85 2.78 -2.57
C TYR A 18 2.18 1.42 -1.95
N LEU A 19 2.34 0.43 -2.81
CA LEU A 19 2.77 -0.91 -2.45
C LEU A 19 4.14 -1.18 -3.04
N PHE A 20 4.91 -2.00 -2.35
CA PHE A 20 6.16 -2.52 -2.86
C PHE A 20 6.20 -4.03 -2.75
N GLU A 21 6.82 -4.65 -3.74
CA GLU A 21 7.09 -6.07 -3.74
C GLU A 21 8.36 -6.36 -2.94
N GLU A 22 8.27 -7.31 -2.01
CA GLU A 22 9.40 -7.85 -1.27
C GLU A 22 9.22 -9.37 -1.14
N ASN A 23 10.18 -10.14 -1.65
CA ASN A 23 10.16 -11.61 -1.61
C ASN A 23 8.89 -12.24 -2.26
N GLY A 24 8.39 -11.64 -3.33
CA GLY A 24 7.19 -12.07 -4.05
C GLY A 24 5.87 -11.73 -3.35
N ARG A 25 5.93 -10.91 -2.30
CA ARG A 25 4.75 -10.45 -1.55
C ARG A 25 4.66 -8.93 -1.58
N TRP A 26 3.44 -8.42 -1.57
CA TRP A 26 3.20 -6.99 -1.63
C TRP A 26 2.98 -6.43 -0.24
N TYR A 27 3.66 -5.32 0.04
CA TYR A 27 3.60 -4.63 1.31
C TYR A 27 3.24 -3.17 1.09
N ALA A 28 2.38 -2.65 1.95
CA ALA A 28 2.07 -1.23 2.04
C ALA A 28 2.49 -0.73 3.42
N TYR A 29 2.92 0.50 3.53
CA TYR A 29 3.10 1.12 4.84
C TYR A 29 1.75 1.48 5.47
N GLU A 30 1.78 1.83 6.76
CA GLU A 30 0.58 2.07 7.56
C GLU A 30 -0.38 3.08 6.92
N HIS A 31 0.14 4.12 6.26
CA HIS A 31 -0.70 5.17 5.66
C HIS A 31 -1.46 4.63 4.43
N SER A 32 -0.76 4.01 3.48
CA SER A 32 -1.34 3.37 2.29
C SER A 32 -2.29 2.24 2.67
N ALA A 33 -1.91 1.40 3.63
CA ALA A 33 -2.75 0.33 4.13
C ALA A 33 -4.07 0.87 4.71
N ASN A 34 -4.03 1.98 5.44
CA ASN A 34 -5.22 2.63 5.99
C ASN A 34 -6.14 3.23 4.89
N GLN A 35 -5.57 3.75 3.79
CA GLN A 35 -6.38 4.19 2.64
C GLN A 35 -7.09 3.01 1.96
N ILE A 36 -6.35 1.93 1.70
CA ILE A 36 -6.91 0.70 1.10
C ILE A 36 -8.00 0.12 2.01
N GLU A 37 -7.77 0.09 3.33
CA GLU A 37 -8.77 -0.39 4.30
C GLU A 37 -10.05 0.44 4.26
N LYS A 38 -9.94 1.76 4.18
CA LYS A 38 -11.09 2.66 4.11
C LYS A 38 -11.96 2.37 2.89
N ILE A 39 -11.35 2.17 1.73
CA ILE A 39 -12.05 1.88 0.48
C ILE A 39 -12.68 0.50 0.51
N MET A 40 -11.92 -0.47 1.02
CA MET A 40 -12.36 -1.84 1.08
C MET A 40 -13.27 -2.15 2.28
N LYS A 41 -13.57 -1.15 3.14
CA LYS A 41 -14.38 -1.24 4.37
C LYS A 41 -14.21 -2.60 5.09
N GLY A 42 -12.97 -2.94 5.45
CA GLY A 42 -12.69 -4.12 6.28
C GLY A 42 -11.80 -5.20 5.66
N PHE A 43 -10.94 -4.85 4.68
CA PHE A 43 -9.98 -5.82 4.13
C PHE A 43 -8.69 -5.94 4.94
N ALA A 44 -8.23 -4.86 5.55
CA ALA A 44 -7.03 -4.93 6.35
C ALA A 44 -7.40 -5.44 7.76
N ASP A 45 -7.43 -6.77 7.92
CA ASP A 45 -7.06 -7.31 9.22
C ASP A 45 -5.59 -6.88 9.41
N PHE A 46 -5.36 -5.69 10.01
CA PHE A 46 -4.05 -5.11 10.36
C PHE A 46 -3.19 -6.03 11.26
N LYS A 47 -3.62 -7.29 11.47
CA LYS A 47 -2.88 -8.36 12.12
C LYS A 47 -1.53 -8.65 11.47
N HIS A 48 -1.39 -8.52 10.15
CA HIS A 48 -0.12 -8.81 9.47
C HIS A 48 0.78 -7.58 9.35
N LYS A 49 0.94 -6.85 10.46
CA LYS A 49 1.95 -5.80 10.59
C LYS A 49 3.33 -6.45 10.74
N VAL A 50 4.13 -6.33 9.69
CA VAL A 50 5.53 -6.74 9.65
C VAL A 50 6.40 -5.54 10.03
N HIS A 51 7.39 -5.75 10.89
CA HIS A 51 8.42 -4.74 11.10
C HIS A 51 9.43 -4.80 9.95
N ASP A 52 9.62 -3.66 9.32
CA ASP A 52 10.69 -3.47 8.38
C ASP A 52 12.05 -3.28 9.06
N VAL A 53 13.15 -3.44 8.31
CA VAL A 53 14.53 -3.25 8.79
C VAL A 53 14.78 -1.88 9.42
N CYS A 54 14.00 -0.86 9.06
CA CYS A 54 14.06 0.47 9.67
C CYS A 54 13.18 0.65 10.93
N GLY A 55 12.54 -0.42 11.44
CA GLY A 55 11.62 -0.36 12.59
C GLY A 55 10.26 0.25 12.27
N ARG A 56 9.92 0.41 10.98
CA ARG A 56 8.60 0.88 10.54
C ARG A 56 7.65 -0.29 10.32
N PHE A 57 6.37 -0.09 10.61
CA PHE A 57 5.35 -1.08 10.32
C PHE A 57 4.98 -1.05 8.84
N LYS A 58 5.07 -2.20 8.19
CA LYS A 58 4.47 -2.47 6.89
C LYS A 58 3.40 -3.54 7.04
N VAL A 59 2.42 -3.54 6.17
CA VAL A 59 1.28 -4.45 6.17
C VAL A 59 1.31 -5.21 4.87
N GLU A 60 1.19 -6.52 4.93
CA GLU A 60 1.06 -7.35 3.73
C GLU A 60 -0.31 -7.11 3.10
N ILE A 61 -0.33 -6.79 1.81
CA ILE A 61 -1.57 -6.58 1.05
C ILE A 61 -1.66 -7.65 -0.03
N ASN A 62 -2.76 -8.37 -0.06
CA ASN A 62 -3.03 -9.33 -1.13
C ASN A 62 -3.53 -8.60 -2.38
N LEU A 63 -2.91 -8.80 -3.54
CA LEU A 63 -3.39 -8.15 -4.76
C LEU A 63 -4.79 -8.63 -5.18
N ASP A 64 -5.19 -9.83 -4.80
CA ASP A 64 -6.52 -10.41 -5.04
C ASP A 64 -7.67 -9.52 -4.51
N ILE A 65 -7.33 -8.73 -3.49
CA ILE A 65 -8.26 -7.87 -2.77
C ILE A 65 -8.49 -6.57 -3.51
N LEU A 66 -7.55 -6.20 -4.39
CA LEU A 66 -7.51 -4.93 -5.10
C LEU A 66 -8.44 -4.87 -6.31
N ASP A 67 -9.30 -5.87 -6.52
CA ASP A 67 -10.29 -5.90 -7.60
C ASP A 67 -11.17 -4.63 -7.66
N LYS A 68 -11.42 -4.00 -6.50
CA LYS A 68 -12.18 -2.75 -6.40
C LYS A 68 -11.37 -1.47 -6.54
N ILE A 69 -10.05 -1.53 -6.56
CA ILE A 69 -9.16 -0.36 -6.60
C ILE A 69 -8.48 -0.28 -7.97
N SER A 70 -8.48 0.91 -8.57
CA SER A 70 -7.76 1.12 -9.83
C SER A 70 -6.26 1.21 -9.59
N ILE A 71 -5.51 0.42 -10.36
CA ILE A 71 -4.05 0.53 -10.41
C ILE A 71 -3.70 1.72 -11.30
N VAL A 72 -3.11 2.77 -10.73
CA VAL A 72 -2.64 3.96 -11.46
C VAL A 72 -1.39 3.63 -12.24
N SER A 73 -0.46 2.94 -11.58
CA SER A 73 0.83 2.61 -12.14
C SER A 73 1.35 1.31 -11.55
N CYS A 74 2.04 0.53 -12.37
CA CYS A 74 2.72 -0.69 -11.97
C CYS A 74 4.16 -0.58 -12.47
N GLU A 75 5.07 -0.19 -11.59
CA GLU A 75 6.51 -0.25 -11.82
C GLU A 75 7.07 -1.62 -11.40
N ASP A 76 8.30 -1.93 -11.82
CA ASP A 76 8.97 -3.24 -11.61
C ASP A 76 8.79 -3.87 -10.22
N SER A 77 8.78 -3.06 -9.15
CA SER A 77 8.59 -3.55 -7.78
C SER A 77 7.68 -2.65 -6.95
N ILE A 78 6.93 -1.75 -7.60
CA ILE A 78 6.06 -0.79 -6.93
C ILE A 78 4.72 -0.73 -7.63
N LEU A 79 3.65 -0.85 -6.85
CA LEU A 79 2.29 -0.68 -7.33
C LEU A 79 1.74 0.61 -6.74
N ILE A 80 1.18 1.45 -7.59
CA ILE A 80 0.49 2.67 -7.20
C ILE A 80 -0.99 2.46 -7.45
N LEU A 81 -1.76 2.62 -6.39
CA LEU A 81 -3.20 2.44 -6.38
C LEU A 81 -3.90 3.79 -6.22
N ASP A 82 -4.95 4.00 -7.00
CA ASP A 82 -5.82 5.15 -6.87
C ASP A 82 -6.79 4.89 -5.72
N CYS A 83 -6.56 5.56 -4.60
CA CYS A 83 -7.46 5.54 -3.46
C CYS A 83 -8.39 6.77 -3.45
N SER A 84 -8.62 7.36 -4.63
CA SER A 84 -9.61 8.42 -4.81
C SER A 84 -10.99 7.83 -4.61
N ASP A 85 -11.53 8.03 -3.40
CA ASP A 85 -12.92 7.74 -3.04
C ASP A 85 -13.83 8.22 -4.17
N ASN A 86 -14.45 7.29 -4.90
CA ASN A 86 -15.45 7.61 -5.90
C ASN A 86 -16.72 8.04 -5.14
N ILE A 87 -16.70 9.29 -4.65
CA ILE A 87 -17.89 10.05 -4.24
C ILE A 87 -18.75 10.34 -5.47
#